data_AF-A0A379WTR2-F1
#
_entry.id   AF-A0A379WTR2-F1
#
_cell.length_a   1.000
_cell.length_b   1.000
_cell.length_c   1.000
_cell.angle_alpha   90.00
_cell.angle_beta   90.00
_cell.angle_gamma   90.00
#
_symmetry.space_group_name_H-M   'P 1'
#
loop_
_entity.id
_entity.type
_entity.pdbx_description
1 polymer ?
#
loop_
_entity_poly.entity_id
_entity_poly.type
_entity_poly.pdbx_seq_one_letter_code
_entity_poly.pdbx_strand_id
1 'polypeptide(L)' 'MSHLRIPANWKVKRSTPFFTKENVPAALLSHHNTAAGVFGQLCVMEGTVTYYGFAE' A
#
# COMPACT_ATOMS: atom_id res chain seq x y z
N MET A 1 0.41 15.51 7.61
CA MET A 1 -0.93 14.90 7.45
C MET A 1 -0.97 13.61 8.26
N SER A 2 -2.05 13.36 9.01
CA SER A 2 -2.25 12.07 9.66
C SER A 2 -2.81 11.06 8.66
N HIS A 3 -2.31 9.82 8.68
CA HIS A 3 -2.89 8.73 7.90
C HIS A 3 -4.29 8.38 8.43
N LEU A 4 -5.15 7.83 7.56
CA LEU A 4 -6.44 7.27 7.97
C LEU A 4 -6.20 6.06 8.89
N ARG A 5 -7.01 5.92 9.95
CA ARG A 5 -6.87 4.81 10.89
C ARG A 5 -7.68 3.60 10.42
N ILE A 6 -7.01 2.45 10.36
CA ILE A 6 -7.66 1.16 10.14
C ILE A 6 -8.40 0.76 11.42
N PRO A 7 -9.69 0.38 11.36
CA PRO A 7 -10.43 -0.07 12.53
C PRO A 7 -9.78 -1.30 13.19
N ALA A 8 -9.77 -1.35 14.52
CA ALA A 8 -9.07 -2.39 15.29
C ALA A 8 -9.61 -3.83 15.07
N ASN A 9 -10.86 -3.95 14.62
CA ASN A 9 -11.48 -5.24 14.33
C ASN A 9 -11.11 -5.81 12.94
N TRP A 10 -10.49 -5.01 12.06
CA TRP A 10 -10.04 -5.50 10.76
C TRP A 10 -8.83 -6.42 10.92
N LYS A 11 -8.70 -7.40 10.01
CA LYS A 11 -7.62 -8.40 10.03
C LYS A 11 -6.86 -8.39 8.72
N VAL A 12 -5.55 -8.65 8.82
CA VAL A 12 -4.69 -8.81 7.64
C VAL A 12 -5.13 -10.06 6.88
N LYS A 13 -5.55 -9.86 5.62
CA LYS A 13 -5.98 -10.96 4.74
C LYS A 13 -4.82 -11.55 3.93
N ARG A 14 -3.86 -10.70 3.53
CA ARG A 14 -2.68 -11.06 2.75
C ARG A 14 -1.59 -10.02 2.98
N SER A 15 -0.34 -10.46 3.01
CA SER A 15 0.85 -9.61 2.96
C SER A 15 1.66 -9.93 1.71
N THR A 16 2.33 -8.92 1.15
CA THR A 16 3.32 -9.12 0.09
C THR A 16 4.69 -9.43 0.70
N PRO A 17 5.62 -10.05 -0.04
CA PRO A 17 7.03 -10.05 0.34
C PRO A 17 7.59 -8.61 0.30
N PHE A 18 8.84 -8.45 0.73
CA PHE A 18 9.56 -7.20 0.52
C PHE A 18 9.83 -6.95 -0.96
N PHE A 19 9.69 -5.69 -1.34
CA PHE A 19 10.04 -5.22 -2.68
C PHE A 19 11.18 -4.21 -2.62
N THR A 20 11.99 -4.25 -3.66
CA THR A 20 13.03 -3.29 -3.98
C THR A 20 12.75 -2.71 -5.38
N LYS A 21 13.60 -1.80 -5.87
CA LYS A 21 13.43 -1.23 -7.21
C LYS A 21 13.56 -2.28 -8.32
N GLU A 22 14.22 -3.40 -8.04
CA GLU A 22 14.52 -4.46 -9.01
C GLU A 22 13.38 -5.46 -9.18
N ASN A 23 12.53 -5.67 -8.15
CA ASN A 23 11.52 -6.73 -8.14
C ASN A 23 10.09 -6.25 -7.84
N VAL A 24 9.87 -4.95 -7.69
CA VAL A 24 8.54 -4.40 -7.46
C VAL A 24 7.62 -4.70 -8.67
N PRO A 25 6.40 -5.21 -8.45
CA PRO A 25 5.45 -5.41 -9.54
C PRO A 25 5.14 -4.09 -10.24
N ALA A 26 5.23 -4.07 -11.57
CA ALA A 26 5.00 -2.86 -12.37
C ALA A 26 3.63 -2.20 -12.11
N ALA A 27 2.61 -3.00 -11.76
CA ALA A 27 1.28 -2.50 -11.41
C ALA A 27 1.27 -1.53 -10.21
N LEU A 28 2.25 -1.63 -9.29
CA LEU A 28 2.36 -0.70 -8.16
C LEU A 28 3.01 0.64 -8.54
N LEU A 29 3.63 0.71 -9.73
CA LEU A 29 4.27 1.92 -10.26
C LEU A 29 3.35 2.72 -11.19
N SER A 30 2.16 2.20 -11.49
CA SER A 30 1.10 2.90 -12.20
C SER A 30 -0.12 3.08 -11.31
N HIS A 31 -1.11 3.84 -11.79
CA HIS A 31 -2.36 4.05 -11.06
C HIS A 31 -3.06 2.72 -10.76
N HIS A 32 -3.40 2.47 -9.50
CA HIS A 32 -4.10 1.27 -9.02
C HIS A 32 -4.86 1.57 -7.71
N ASN A 33 -5.80 0.71 -7.35
CA ASN A 33 -6.57 0.80 -6.11
C ASN A 33 -6.66 -0.56 -5.38
N THR A 34 -7.12 -0.54 -4.13
CA THR A 34 -7.50 -1.75 -3.40
C THR A 34 -8.93 -2.17 -3.75
N ALA A 35 -9.21 -3.47 -3.61
CA ALA A 35 -10.57 -3.98 -3.79
C ALA A 35 -11.54 -3.40 -2.74
N ALA A 36 -12.84 -3.42 -3.05
CA ALA A 36 -13.88 -3.03 -2.10
C ALA A 36 -13.77 -3.81 -0.78
N GLY A 37 -13.84 -3.10 0.35
CA GLY A 37 -13.68 -3.67 1.69
C GLY A 37 -12.23 -4.04 2.05
N VAL A 38 -11.24 -3.63 1.26
CA VAL A 38 -9.80 -3.83 1.55
C VAL A 38 -9.12 -2.49 1.77
N PHE A 39 -8.38 -2.38 2.87
CA PHE A 39 -7.57 -1.21 3.19
C PHE A 39 -6.09 -1.54 3.00
N GLY A 40 -5.37 -0.73 2.21
CA GLY A 40 -3.94 -0.91 1.97
C GLY A 40 -3.11 -0.30 3.11
N GLN A 41 -2.11 -1.05 3.60
CA GLN A 41 -1.10 -0.55 4.53
C GLN A 41 0.28 -0.75 3.91
N LEU A 42 1.01 0.35 3.71
CA LEU A 42 2.37 0.31 3.18
C LEU A 42 3.35 0.56 4.32
N CYS A 43 4.24 -0.42 4.56
CA CYS A 43 5.28 -0.34 5.57
C CYS A 43 6.64 -0.25 4.89
N VAL A 44 7.35 0.86 5.08
CA VAL A 44 8.70 1.05 4.54
C VAL A 44 9.71 0.52 5.54
N MET A 45 10.49 -0.48 5.16
CA MET A 45 11.55 -1.02 6.02
C MET A 45 12.89 -0.31 5.85
N GLU A 46 13.20 0.13 4.63
CA GLU A 46 14.43 0.84 4.30
C GLU A 46 14.17 1.87 3.19
N GLY A 47 14.89 3.00 3.22
CA GLY A 47 14.81 4.05 2.21
C GLY A 47 13.55 4.91 2.34
N THR A 48 12.98 5.30 1.20
CA THR A 48 11.79 6.18 1.15
C THR A 48 10.88 5.79 0.01
N VAL A 49 9.58 5.71 0.30
CA VAL A 49 8.52 5.53 -0.70
C VAL A 49 7.68 6.80 -0.73
N THR A 50 7.47 7.34 -1.92
CA THR A 50 6.56 8.48 -2.12
C THR A 50 5.21 7.96 -2.61
N TYR A 51 4.13 8.28 -1.90
CA TYR A 51 2.77 7.89 -2.25
C TYR A 51 2.05 9.05 -2.95
N TYR A 52 1.45 8.78 -4.10
CA TYR A 52 0.64 9.73 -4.86
C TYR A 52 -0.81 9.23 -4.88
N GLY A 53 -1.74 10.04 -4.37
CA GLY A 53 -3.18 9.78 -4.43
C GLY A 53 -3.84 10.59 -5.54
N PHE A 54 -4.81 9.98 -6.21
CA PHE A 54 -5.63 10.60 -7.26
C PHE A 54 -7.08 10.68 -6.80
N ALA A 55 -7.85 11.65 -7.30
CA ALA A 55 -9.23 11.88 -6.89
C ALA A 55 -10.23 10.93 -7.57
N GLU A 56 -9.79 10.25 -8.63
CA GLU A 56 -10.56 9.31 -9.46
C GLU A 56 -10.01 7.91 -9.32
#